data_AF-A0A6H2DR15-F1
#
_entry.id   AF-A0A6H2DR15-F1
#
_cell.length_a   1.000
_cell.length_b   1.000
_cell.length_c   1.000
_cell.angle_alpha   90.00
_cell.angle_beta   90.00
_cell.angle_gamma   90.00
#
_symmetry.space_group_name_H-M   'P 1'
#
loop_
_entity.id
_entity.type
_entity.pdbx_description
1 polymer ?
#
loop_
_entity_poly.entity_id
_entity_poly.type
_entity_poly.pdbx_seq_one_letter_code
_entity_poly.pdbx_strand_id
1 'polypeptide(L)'
;MNKKNITKQDVIDILNNENFYKNNILDLKSLDQVEEIESFAFSGIKKNLHKVILPPNLKRIGQSAFMYNKIKQIVWNDKIEHISFACFESNYLEVLQIPSSIKVIEESAFAMNSIKTLHIPSFLTTLENDLFYNNKIEELIIEDFKNKEIKNAFFNNDNIKNIVLKSNFRLLEDTNKYDYKKMIFYFLDHFSDYENEVKMTVDNLKLSNFLKSLVIDNVQKLTIENNNSKSVEVLEFYVEKMDLDTKLEFKLISKKDLKTSLKIV
;
A
#
# COMPACT_ATOMS: atom_id res chain seq x y z
N MET A 1 0.87 -19.77 -29.92
CA MET A 1 2.22 -19.16 -29.86
C MET A 1 3.05 -20.01 -28.91
N ASN A 2 4.16 -20.61 -29.35
CA ASN A 2 4.99 -21.52 -28.54
C ASN A 2 6.27 -20.82 -28.05
N LYS A 3 6.13 -19.62 -27.48
CA LYS A 3 7.26 -18.82 -26.99
C LYS A 3 7.17 -18.70 -25.48
N LYS A 4 8.33 -18.66 -24.82
CA LYS A 4 8.43 -18.41 -23.37
C LYS A 4 8.25 -16.94 -22.99
N ASN A 5 8.47 -16.04 -23.93
CA ASN A 5 8.42 -14.60 -23.69
C ASN A 5 7.43 -13.93 -24.65
N ILE A 6 6.74 -12.89 -24.16
CA ILE A 6 6.01 -11.94 -25.00
C ILE A 6 6.87 -10.70 -25.17
N THR A 7 7.25 -10.42 -26.41
CA THR A 7 8.06 -9.26 -26.79
C THR A 7 7.18 -8.15 -27.36
N LYS A 8 7.75 -6.96 -27.54
CA LYS A 8 7.07 -5.84 -28.24
C LYS A 8 6.64 -6.19 -29.66
N GLN A 9 7.38 -7.07 -30.35
CA GLN A 9 7.05 -7.48 -31.72
C GLN A 9 5.80 -8.36 -31.79
N ASP A 10 5.52 -9.12 -30.74
CA ASP A 10 4.36 -10.02 -30.68
C ASP A 10 3.05 -9.27 -30.39
N VAL A 11 3.14 -8.06 -29.80
CA VAL A 11 1.97 -7.32 -29.30
C VAL A 11 0.98 -6.92 -30.39
N ILE A 12 1.45 -6.58 -31.60
CA ILE A 12 0.54 -6.24 -32.71
C ILE A 12 -0.33 -7.44 -33.08
N ASP A 13 0.28 -8.62 -33.19
CA ASP A 13 -0.43 -9.85 -33.54
C ASP A 13 -1.40 -10.28 -32.43
N ILE A 14 -0.98 -10.15 -31.18
CA ILE A 14 -1.82 -10.42 -30.00
C ILE A 14 -3.03 -9.47 -30.00
N LEU A 15 -2.81 -8.17 -30.19
CA LEU A 15 -3.89 -7.17 -30.11
C LEU A 15 -4.84 -7.19 -31.32
N ASN A 16 -4.45 -7.79 -32.44
CA ASN A 16 -5.29 -7.94 -33.63
C ASN A 16 -6.03 -9.28 -33.69
N ASN A 17 -5.77 -10.18 -32.74
CA ASN A 17 -6.42 -11.48 -32.66
C ASN A 17 -7.51 -11.45 -31.58
N GLU A 18 -8.77 -11.64 -32.00
CA GLU A 18 -9.92 -11.62 -31.08
C GLU A 18 -9.86 -12.67 -29.96
N ASN A 19 -9.09 -13.74 -30.12
CA ASN A 19 -8.90 -14.73 -29.05
C ASN A 19 -8.08 -14.18 -27.88
N PHE A 20 -7.26 -13.15 -28.10
CA PHE A 20 -6.45 -12.51 -27.06
C PHE A 20 -6.92 -11.11 -26.72
N TYR A 21 -7.51 -10.36 -27.65
CA TYR A 21 -7.99 -9.00 -27.39
C TYR A 21 -9.41 -8.78 -27.89
N LYS A 22 -10.35 -8.64 -26.96
CA LYS A 22 -11.77 -8.38 -27.25
C LYS A 22 -12.41 -7.57 -26.13
N ASN A 23 -13.33 -6.66 -26.48
CA ASN A 23 -14.09 -5.84 -25.52
C ASN A 23 -13.21 -5.14 -24.47
N ASN A 24 -12.06 -4.59 -24.88
CA ASN A 24 -11.08 -3.92 -24.02
C ASN A 24 -10.36 -4.84 -23.00
N ILE A 25 -10.43 -6.15 -23.20
CA ILE A 25 -9.78 -7.17 -22.36
C ILE A 25 -8.65 -7.82 -23.16
N LEU A 26 -7.45 -7.84 -22.58
CA LEU A 26 -6.32 -8.66 -23.02
C LEU A 26 -6.35 -9.98 -22.23
N ASP A 27 -6.80 -11.05 -22.86
CA ASP A 27 -6.86 -12.40 -22.29
C ASP A 27 -5.67 -13.24 -22.77
N LEU A 28 -4.65 -13.41 -21.91
CA LEU A 28 -3.45 -14.19 -22.22
C LEU A 28 -3.47 -15.59 -21.58
N LYS A 29 -4.61 -16.04 -21.05
CA LYS A 29 -4.67 -17.29 -20.26
C LYS A 29 -4.30 -18.55 -21.06
N SER A 30 -4.46 -18.51 -22.39
CA SER A 30 -4.12 -19.63 -23.28
C SER A 30 -2.64 -19.68 -23.66
N LEU A 31 -1.83 -18.69 -23.25
CA LEU A 31 -0.38 -18.65 -23.47
C LEU A 31 0.37 -19.34 -22.33
N ASP A 32 0.04 -20.61 -22.06
CA ASP A 32 0.56 -21.34 -20.90
C ASP A 32 2.08 -21.57 -20.87
N GLN A 33 2.77 -21.47 -22.01
CA GLN A 33 4.24 -21.56 -22.06
C GLN A 33 4.94 -20.24 -21.71
N VAL A 34 4.21 -19.13 -21.62
CA VAL A 34 4.80 -17.82 -21.34
C VAL A 34 5.16 -17.71 -19.87
N GLU A 35 6.45 -17.50 -19.61
CA GLU A 35 7.04 -17.27 -18.30
C GLU A 35 7.42 -15.79 -18.09
N GLU A 36 7.51 -15.00 -19.17
CA GLU A 36 7.89 -13.58 -19.10
C GLU A 36 7.15 -12.69 -20.10
N ILE A 37 6.78 -11.49 -19.66
CA ILE A 37 6.42 -10.36 -20.54
C ILE A 37 7.59 -9.39 -20.50
N GLU A 38 8.22 -9.15 -21.65
CA GLU A 38 9.43 -8.34 -21.72
C GLU A 38 9.15 -6.85 -21.49
N SER A 39 10.22 -6.11 -21.19
CA SER A 39 10.17 -4.68 -20.97
C SER A 39 9.50 -3.96 -22.14
N PHE A 40 8.63 -3.00 -21.81
CA PHE A 40 7.87 -2.18 -22.75
C PHE A 40 6.95 -2.93 -23.73
N ALA A 41 6.70 -4.24 -23.57
CA ALA A 41 5.95 -5.03 -24.55
C ALA A 41 4.58 -4.42 -24.88
N PHE A 42 3.78 -4.13 -23.85
CA PHE A 42 2.46 -3.51 -23.95
C PHE A 42 2.46 -2.04 -23.46
N SER A 43 3.60 -1.33 -23.54
CA SER A 43 3.64 0.07 -23.12
C SER A 43 2.90 0.98 -24.10
N GLY A 44 2.04 1.87 -23.60
CA GLY A 44 1.42 2.93 -24.39
C GLY A 44 0.55 2.43 -25.53
N ILE A 45 -0.20 1.33 -25.36
CA ILE A 45 -0.98 0.78 -26.48
C ILE A 45 -2.11 1.74 -26.84
N LYS A 46 -2.33 1.93 -28.16
CA LYS A 46 -3.35 2.87 -28.67
C LYS A 46 -4.79 2.38 -28.50
N LYS A 47 -4.98 1.13 -28.09
CA LYS A 47 -6.30 0.52 -27.85
C LYS A 47 -6.74 0.78 -26.41
N ASN A 48 -8.05 0.74 -26.15
CA ASN A 48 -8.56 0.81 -24.78
C ASN A 48 -8.29 -0.53 -24.08
N LEU A 49 -7.21 -0.62 -23.31
CA LEU A 49 -6.92 -1.80 -22.49
C LEU A 49 -7.39 -1.57 -21.07
N HIS A 50 -8.54 -2.14 -20.69
CA HIS A 50 -9.12 -1.98 -19.36
C HIS A 50 -8.84 -3.15 -18.43
N LYS A 51 -8.63 -4.35 -18.98
CA LYS A 51 -8.38 -5.55 -18.19
C LYS A 51 -7.30 -6.40 -18.81
N VAL A 52 -6.41 -6.92 -17.98
CA VAL A 52 -5.40 -7.90 -18.38
C VAL A 52 -5.60 -9.18 -17.60
N ILE A 53 -5.63 -10.32 -18.29
CA ILE A 53 -5.60 -11.65 -17.69
C ILE A 53 -4.24 -12.25 -18.02
N LEU A 54 -3.42 -12.46 -16.99
CA LEU A 54 -2.04 -12.89 -17.17
C LEU A 54 -1.96 -14.38 -17.55
N PRO A 55 -0.89 -14.79 -18.28
CA PRO A 55 -0.62 -16.20 -18.54
C PRO A 55 -0.47 -17.01 -17.23
N PRO A 56 -0.92 -18.27 -17.18
CA PRO A 56 -0.96 -19.05 -15.94
C PRO A 56 0.44 -19.36 -15.37
N ASN A 57 1.47 -19.45 -16.22
CA ASN A 57 2.85 -19.75 -15.82
C ASN A 57 3.78 -18.53 -15.83
N LEU A 58 3.22 -17.32 -15.94
CA LEU A 58 3.99 -16.09 -15.93
C LEU A 58 4.72 -15.92 -14.58
N LYS A 59 6.02 -15.66 -14.64
CA LYS A 59 6.89 -15.45 -13.47
C LYS A 59 7.39 -14.01 -13.35
N ARG A 60 7.60 -13.32 -14.49
CA ARG A 60 8.14 -11.96 -14.51
C ARG A 60 7.39 -11.05 -15.48
N ILE A 61 7.19 -9.81 -15.07
CA ILE A 61 6.79 -8.73 -15.97
C ILE A 61 7.89 -7.68 -15.97
N GLY A 62 8.44 -7.41 -17.15
CA GLY A 62 9.57 -6.52 -17.37
C GLY A 62 9.23 -5.05 -17.20
N GLN A 63 10.29 -4.25 -17.27
CA GLN A 63 10.26 -2.81 -17.04
C GLN A 63 9.20 -2.13 -17.91
N SER A 64 8.33 -1.34 -17.28
CA SER A 64 7.30 -0.54 -17.95
C SER A 64 6.42 -1.33 -18.94
N ALA A 65 6.31 -2.66 -18.78
CA ALA A 65 5.66 -3.52 -19.78
C ALA A 65 4.19 -3.14 -20.03
N PHE A 66 3.50 -2.57 -19.05
CA PHE A 66 2.11 -2.12 -19.14
C PHE A 66 1.96 -0.63 -18.81
N MET A 67 3.03 0.16 -18.87
CA MET A 67 3.00 1.59 -18.58
C MET A 67 2.12 2.37 -19.59
N TYR A 68 1.49 3.45 -19.16
CA TYR A 68 0.69 4.36 -20.01
C TYR A 68 -0.48 3.69 -20.75
N ASN A 69 -1.24 2.87 -20.04
CA ASN A 69 -2.45 2.25 -20.58
C ASN A 69 -3.69 2.77 -19.83
N LYS A 70 -4.80 2.05 -19.94
CA LYS A 70 -6.06 2.37 -19.25
C LYS A 70 -6.51 1.22 -18.34
N ILE A 71 -5.56 0.43 -17.83
CA ILE A 71 -5.84 -0.81 -17.13
C ILE A 71 -6.52 -0.47 -15.80
N LYS A 72 -7.69 -1.05 -15.58
CA LYS A 72 -8.48 -0.94 -14.35
C LYS A 72 -8.42 -2.19 -13.49
N GLN A 73 -8.17 -3.34 -14.12
CA GLN A 73 -8.14 -4.64 -13.46
C GLN A 73 -7.03 -5.53 -14.03
N ILE A 74 -6.29 -6.17 -13.13
CA ILE A 74 -5.37 -7.26 -13.45
C ILE A 74 -5.94 -8.53 -12.84
N VAL A 75 -6.00 -9.60 -13.63
CA VAL A 75 -6.24 -10.96 -13.13
C VAL A 75 -4.88 -11.65 -13.09
N TRP A 76 -4.36 -11.78 -11.87
CA TRP A 76 -3.06 -12.38 -11.60
C TRP A 76 -3.10 -13.90 -11.78
N ASN A 77 -1.93 -14.48 -11.99
CA ASN A 77 -1.68 -15.90 -11.80
C ASN A 77 -0.95 -16.15 -10.48
N ASP A 78 -0.96 -17.40 -10.01
CA ASP A 78 -0.38 -17.76 -8.70
C ASP A 78 1.14 -18.04 -8.75
N LYS A 79 1.80 -17.75 -9.88
CA LYS A 79 3.24 -18.00 -10.10
C LYS A 79 4.04 -16.73 -10.38
N ILE A 80 3.39 -15.56 -10.40
CA ILE A 80 4.09 -14.28 -10.62
C ILE A 80 5.02 -14.02 -9.43
N GLU A 81 6.31 -13.84 -9.71
CA GLU A 81 7.33 -13.64 -8.68
C GLU A 81 7.90 -12.21 -8.70
N HIS A 82 7.93 -11.56 -9.86
CA HIS A 82 8.64 -10.30 -10.06
C HIS A 82 7.87 -9.32 -10.95
N ILE A 83 7.64 -8.13 -10.41
CA ILE A 83 7.10 -6.97 -11.14
C ILE A 83 8.20 -5.90 -11.18
N SER A 84 8.71 -5.62 -12.38
CA SER A 84 9.83 -4.69 -12.58
C SER A 84 9.41 -3.21 -12.56
N PHE A 85 10.43 -2.35 -12.58
CA PHE A 85 10.33 -0.89 -12.55
C PHE A 85 9.20 -0.34 -13.43
N ALA A 86 8.35 0.52 -12.85
CA ALA A 86 7.27 1.22 -13.54
C ALA A 86 6.29 0.33 -14.34
N CYS A 87 6.22 -0.98 -14.05
CA CYS A 87 5.50 -1.96 -14.86
C CYS A 87 4.05 -1.56 -15.18
N PHE A 88 3.30 -1.11 -14.18
CA PHE A 88 1.90 -0.66 -14.30
C PHE A 88 1.73 0.83 -14.02
N GLU A 89 2.80 1.63 -14.16
CA GLU A 89 2.72 3.07 -13.96
C GLU A 89 1.75 3.74 -14.96
N SER A 90 1.06 4.79 -14.52
CA SER A 90 0.15 5.58 -15.36
C SER A 90 -0.97 4.73 -15.97
N ASN A 91 -1.75 4.12 -15.09
CA ASN A 91 -2.94 3.32 -15.42
C ASN A 91 -4.14 3.81 -14.58
N TYR A 92 -5.23 3.05 -14.56
CA TYR A 92 -6.45 3.38 -13.80
C TYR A 92 -6.84 2.26 -12.84
N LEU A 93 -5.87 1.54 -12.26
CA LEU A 93 -6.14 0.48 -11.30
C LEU A 93 -6.88 1.08 -10.10
N GLU A 94 -8.08 0.57 -9.82
CA GLU A 94 -8.89 1.01 -8.67
C GLU A 94 -8.72 0.08 -7.46
N VAL A 95 -8.46 -1.21 -7.74
CA VAL A 95 -8.22 -2.26 -6.77
C VAL A 95 -6.94 -2.99 -7.15
N LEU A 96 -6.06 -3.18 -6.16
CA LEU A 96 -4.86 -3.99 -6.31
C LEU A 96 -4.88 -5.12 -5.29
N GLN A 97 -4.91 -6.35 -5.78
CA GLN A 97 -4.57 -7.53 -5.01
C GLN A 97 -3.12 -7.88 -5.30
N ILE A 98 -2.31 -8.09 -4.25
CA ILE A 98 -0.90 -8.49 -4.38
C ILE A 98 -0.83 -10.01 -4.17
N PRO A 99 -0.55 -10.82 -5.21
CA PRO A 99 -0.43 -12.27 -5.08
C PRO A 99 0.66 -12.70 -4.09
N SER A 100 0.41 -13.77 -3.33
CA SER A 100 1.35 -14.30 -2.34
C SER A 100 2.63 -14.90 -2.93
N SER A 101 2.66 -15.14 -4.23
CA SER A 101 3.83 -15.62 -4.97
C SER A 101 4.86 -14.52 -5.24
N ILE A 102 4.47 -13.25 -5.13
CA ILE A 102 5.37 -12.12 -5.40
C ILE A 102 6.51 -12.10 -4.38
N LYS A 103 7.73 -12.01 -4.90
CA LYS A 103 8.97 -11.85 -4.14
C LYS A 103 9.50 -10.42 -4.24
N VAL A 104 9.36 -9.80 -5.41
CA VAL A 104 9.91 -8.47 -5.69
C VAL A 104 8.91 -7.61 -6.45
N ILE A 105 8.70 -6.39 -5.97
CA ILE A 105 8.02 -5.31 -6.67
C ILE A 105 8.96 -4.11 -6.66
N GLU A 106 9.37 -3.66 -7.84
CA GLU A 106 10.35 -2.59 -7.97
C GLU A 106 9.72 -1.18 -7.90
N GLU A 107 10.59 -0.19 -7.88
CA GLU A 107 10.26 1.24 -7.86
C GLU A 107 9.20 1.63 -8.91
N SER A 108 8.27 2.47 -8.49
CA SER A 108 7.16 3.02 -9.30
C SER A 108 6.22 2.01 -9.96
N ALA A 109 6.30 0.71 -9.62
CA ALA A 109 5.55 -0.34 -10.34
C ALA A 109 4.03 -0.10 -10.41
N PHE A 110 3.44 0.58 -9.41
CA PHE A 110 2.02 0.94 -9.37
C PHE A 110 1.79 2.45 -9.18
N ALA A 111 2.77 3.28 -9.56
CA ALA A 111 2.65 4.74 -9.53
C ALA A 111 1.54 5.24 -10.47
N MET A 112 0.96 6.40 -10.16
CA MET A 112 -0.01 7.12 -11.00
C MET A 112 -1.20 6.25 -11.41
N ASN A 113 -1.86 5.66 -10.43
CA ASN A 113 -3.07 4.86 -10.58
C ASN A 113 -4.24 5.48 -9.81
N SER A 114 -5.34 4.75 -9.62
CA SER A 114 -6.54 5.21 -8.91
C SER A 114 -6.87 4.31 -7.72
N ILE A 115 -5.86 3.67 -7.12
CA ILE A 115 -6.05 2.68 -6.05
C ILE A 115 -6.61 3.40 -4.83
N LYS A 116 -7.76 2.95 -4.33
CA LYS A 116 -8.46 3.55 -3.18
C LYS A 116 -8.20 2.84 -1.86
N THR A 117 -8.22 1.51 -1.88
CA THR A 117 -7.92 0.70 -0.71
C THR A 117 -6.69 -0.12 -1.02
N LEU A 118 -5.67 0.00 -0.17
CA LEU A 118 -4.41 -0.70 -0.35
C LEU A 118 -4.08 -1.55 0.87
N HIS A 119 -3.93 -2.84 0.63
CA HIS A 119 -3.46 -3.81 1.62
C HIS A 119 -2.05 -4.24 1.28
N ILE A 120 -1.10 -3.89 2.15
CA ILE A 120 0.28 -4.36 2.09
C ILE A 120 0.38 -5.65 2.91
N PRO A 121 0.58 -6.81 2.27
CA PRO A 121 0.58 -8.09 2.96
C PRO A 121 1.87 -8.31 3.75
N SER A 122 1.85 -9.27 4.69
CA SER A 122 2.97 -9.54 5.59
C SER A 122 4.22 -10.01 4.85
N PHE A 123 4.08 -10.74 3.74
CA PHE A 123 5.20 -11.27 2.97
C PHE A 123 5.95 -10.21 2.15
N LEU A 124 5.34 -9.06 1.84
CA LEU A 124 5.99 -8.00 1.05
C LEU A 124 6.88 -7.16 1.96
N THR A 125 8.13 -7.56 2.14
CA THR A 125 9.04 -6.97 3.14
C THR A 125 9.59 -5.61 2.74
N THR A 126 9.72 -5.29 1.46
CA THR A 126 10.30 -4.04 0.98
C THR A 126 9.29 -3.29 0.12
N LEU A 127 9.07 -2.01 0.44
CA LEU A 127 8.29 -1.07 -0.36
C LEU A 127 9.24 -0.02 -0.92
N GLU A 128 9.50 -0.14 -2.22
CA GLU A 128 10.43 0.70 -2.97
C GLU A 128 9.96 2.16 -3.08
N ASN A 129 10.85 3.04 -3.55
CA ASN A 129 10.49 4.43 -3.80
C ASN A 129 9.31 4.52 -4.77
N ASP A 130 8.44 5.49 -4.54
CA ASP A 130 7.33 5.85 -5.42
C ASP A 130 6.42 4.69 -5.86
N LEU A 131 6.49 3.55 -5.17
CA LEU A 131 5.82 2.30 -5.55
C LEU A 131 4.31 2.51 -5.80
N PHE A 132 3.70 3.35 -4.98
CA PHE A 132 2.31 3.79 -5.07
C PHE A 132 2.19 5.31 -5.17
N TYR A 133 3.19 5.99 -5.74
CA TYR A 133 3.18 7.45 -5.93
C TYR A 133 1.91 7.92 -6.65
N ASN A 134 1.31 9.03 -6.18
CA ASN A 134 0.17 9.67 -6.83
C ASN A 134 -1.00 8.71 -7.15
N ASN A 135 -1.43 7.96 -6.14
CA ASN A 135 -2.66 7.18 -6.18
C ASN A 135 -3.82 7.97 -5.55
N LYS A 136 -4.92 7.27 -5.23
CA LYS A 136 -6.10 7.84 -4.57
C LYS A 136 -6.40 7.10 -3.27
N ILE A 137 -5.35 6.69 -2.56
CA ILE A 137 -5.46 5.83 -1.38
C ILE A 137 -6.24 6.58 -0.31
N GLU A 138 -7.36 6.01 0.11
CA GLU A 138 -8.21 6.48 1.22
C GLU A 138 -7.98 5.61 2.46
N GLU A 139 -7.74 4.31 2.27
CA GLU A 139 -7.47 3.34 3.34
C GLU A 139 -6.18 2.57 3.04
N LEU A 140 -5.22 2.65 3.96
CA LEU A 140 -3.95 1.94 3.89
C LEU A 140 -3.83 0.97 5.06
N ILE A 141 -3.72 -0.32 4.77
CA ILE A 141 -3.50 -1.36 5.78
C ILE A 141 -2.13 -1.98 5.55
N ILE A 142 -1.25 -1.93 6.57
CA ILE A 142 0.08 -2.55 6.52
C ILE A 142 0.18 -3.68 7.53
N GLU A 143 0.33 -4.90 7.03
CA GLU A 143 0.59 -6.09 7.83
C GLU A 143 2.06 -6.18 8.23
N ASP A 144 2.31 -6.66 9.45
CA ASP A 144 3.65 -6.91 9.97
C ASP A 144 4.59 -5.71 9.79
N PHE A 145 4.11 -4.52 10.20
CA PHE A 145 4.81 -3.24 10.00
C PHE A 145 6.25 -3.28 10.53
N LYS A 146 6.51 -3.99 11.63
CA LYS A 146 7.86 -4.13 12.21
C LYS A 146 8.89 -4.68 11.22
N ASN A 147 8.51 -5.56 10.30
CA ASN A 147 9.43 -6.20 9.36
C ASN A 147 9.45 -5.55 7.97
N LYS A 148 8.79 -4.39 7.79
CA LYS A 148 8.74 -3.67 6.50
C LYS A 148 9.87 -2.67 6.32
N GLU A 149 10.66 -2.74 5.27
CA GLU A 149 11.48 -1.61 4.83
C GLU A 149 10.60 -0.73 3.93
N ILE A 150 10.24 0.46 4.40
CA ILE A 150 9.38 1.38 3.65
C ILE A 150 10.22 2.60 3.27
N LYS A 151 10.50 2.76 1.98
CA LYS A 151 11.14 3.95 1.42
C LYS A 151 10.07 5.03 1.19
N ASN A 152 10.17 5.86 0.15
CA ASN A 152 9.14 6.86 -0.19
C ASN A 152 7.97 6.26 -0.99
N ALA A 153 7.45 5.11 -0.57
CA ALA A 153 6.53 4.29 -1.37
C ALA A 153 5.16 4.94 -1.64
N PHE A 154 4.73 5.87 -0.80
CA PHE A 154 3.35 6.39 -0.78
C PHE A 154 3.26 7.90 -1.02
N PHE A 155 4.32 8.52 -1.56
CA PHE A 155 4.36 9.96 -1.76
C PHE A 155 3.18 10.46 -2.63
N ASN A 156 2.66 11.66 -2.34
CA ASN A 156 1.56 12.30 -3.07
C ASN A 156 0.23 11.49 -3.03
N ASN A 157 -0.15 10.96 -1.86
CA ASN A 157 -1.44 10.31 -1.62
C ASN A 157 -2.30 11.12 -0.64
N ASP A 158 -2.78 12.26 -1.11
CA ASP A 158 -3.43 13.27 -0.25
C ASP A 158 -4.87 12.93 0.18
N ASN A 159 -5.40 11.78 -0.26
CA ASN A 159 -6.77 11.33 0.03
C ASN A 159 -6.85 10.40 1.25
N ILE A 160 -5.74 10.12 1.94
CA ILE A 160 -5.69 9.15 3.03
C ILE A 160 -6.63 9.59 4.15
N LYS A 161 -7.62 8.74 4.46
CA LYS A 161 -8.59 8.93 5.54
C LYS A 161 -8.23 8.11 6.76
N ASN A 162 -7.64 6.93 6.55
CA ASN A 162 -7.13 6.10 7.63
C ASN A 162 -5.88 5.29 7.24
N ILE A 163 -5.05 5.03 8.25
CA ILE A 163 -3.89 4.14 8.15
C ILE A 163 -3.98 3.14 9.29
N VAL A 164 -3.94 1.85 8.96
CA VAL A 164 -3.94 0.75 9.91
C VAL A 164 -2.59 0.06 9.87
N LEU A 165 -1.83 0.17 10.96
CA LEU A 165 -0.57 -0.54 11.14
C LEU A 165 -0.79 -1.74 12.04
N LYS A 166 -0.55 -2.96 11.52
CA LYS A 166 -0.61 -4.19 12.30
C LYS A 166 0.79 -4.64 12.66
N SER A 167 1.09 -4.63 13.95
CA SER A 167 2.40 -4.98 14.52
C SER A 167 2.31 -5.04 16.04
N ASN A 168 3.36 -5.53 16.70
CA ASN A 168 3.49 -5.39 18.15
C ASN A 168 3.98 -3.97 18.49
N PHE A 169 3.16 -3.20 19.18
CA PHE A 169 3.47 -1.87 19.70
C PHE A 169 3.51 -1.93 21.22
N ARG A 170 4.42 -1.18 21.86
CA ARG A 170 4.45 -1.06 23.31
C ARG A 170 4.25 0.39 23.72
N LEU A 171 3.26 0.61 24.59
CA LEU A 171 2.99 1.88 25.23
C LEU A 171 3.57 1.87 26.64
N LEU A 172 4.34 2.91 26.97
CA LEU A 172 4.90 3.15 28.29
C LEU A 172 4.17 4.30 28.96
N GLU A 173 3.73 4.08 30.20
CA GLU A 173 3.14 5.09 31.09
C GLU A 173 3.87 4.97 32.45
N ASP A 174 4.80 5.89 32.73
CA ASP A 174 5.78 5.79 33.83
C ASP A 174 6.53 4.44 33.86
N THR A 175 6.18 3.58 34.83
CA THR A 175 6.78 2.23 35.01
C THR A 175 5.93 1.14 34.36
N ASN A 176 4.70 1.46 33.96
CA ASN A 176 3.77 0.52 33.35
C ASN A 176 4.08 0.30 31.86
N LYS A 177 3.80 -0.91 31.38
CA LYS A 177 4.03 -1.33 30.00
C LYS A 177 2.80 -2.06 29.48
N TYR A 178 2.32 -1.64 28.32
CA TYR A 178 1.14 -2.19 27.68
C TYR A 178 1.46 -2.58 26.25
N ASP A 179 1.16 -3.82 25.87
CA ASP A 179 1.43 -4.33 24.52
C ASP A 179 0.13 -4.33 23.69
N TYR A 180 0.23 -3.85 22.46
CA TYR A 180 -0.87 -3.71 21.50
C TYR A 180 -0.50 -4.31 20.15
N LYS A 181 -1.51 -4.64 19.34
CA LYS A 181 -1.34 -5.36 18.06
C LYS A 181 -1.63 -4.51 16.83
N LYS A 182 -2.26 -3.35 17.04
CA LYS A 182 -2.74 -2.50 15.96
C LYS A 182 -2.74 -1.05 16.39
N MET A 183 -2.36 -0.19 15.47
CA MET A 183 -2.41 1.27 15.61
C MET A 183 -3.16 1.83 14.41
N ILE A 184 -4.08 2.76 14.64
CA ILE A 184 -4.90 3.36 13.60
C ILE A 184 -4.85 4.86 13.70
N PHE A 185 -4.56 5.50 12.57
CA PHE A 185 -4.63 6.94 12.41
C PHE A 185 -5.86 7.27 11.57
N TYR A 186 -6.68 8.22 12.02
CA TYR A 186 -7.83 8.74 11.30
C TYR A 186 -7.63 10.23 11.01
N PHE A 187 -7.98 10.65 9.80
CA PHE A 187 -7.68 11.97 9.25
C PHE A 187 -8.94 12.83 8.97
N LEU A 188 -10.16 12.32 9.29
CA LEU A 188 -11.41 13.05 9.08
C LEU A 188 -12.42 12.97 10.24
N ASP A 189 -13.20 14.05 10.23
CA ASP A 189 -14.33 14.58 11.02
C ASP A 189 -14.11 15.13 12.44
N HIS A 190 -14.51 16.41 12.53
CA HIS A 190 -14.45 17.34 13.66
C HIS A 190 -14.95 16.79 14.98
N PHE A 191 -14.20 17.06 16.05
CA PHE A 191 -14.68 16.91 17.41
C PHE A 191 -14.13 18.04 18.30
N SER A 192 -15.04 18.75 18.96
CA SER A 192 -14.80 19.28 20.31
C SER A 192 -15.28 18.22 21.31
N ASP A 193 -14.88 18.33 22.57
CA ASP A 193 -15.50 17.68 23.75
C ASP A 193 -14.65 16.66 24.51
N TYR A 194 -13.38 16.94 24.86
CA TYR A 194 -12.86 16.39 26.14
C TYR A 194 -11.77 17.27 26.79
N GLU A 195 -11.58 17.08 28.11
CA GLU A 195 -10.86 18.01 29.00
C GLU A 195 -9.45 17.54 29.39
N ASN A 196 -9.06 16.29 29.09
CA ASN A 196 -7.81 15.69 29.56
C ASN A 196 -6.70 15.73 28.51
N GLU A 197 -5.78 16.70 28.62
CA GLU A 197 -4.59 16.80 27.78
C GLU A 197 -3.53 15.74 28.15
N VAL A 198 -3.11 14.93 27.17
CA VAL A 198 -2.07 13.91 27.28
C VAL A 198 -1.01 14.15 26.22
N LYS A 199 0.26 14.26 26.61
CA LYS A 199 1.38 14.29 25.67
C LYS A 199 1.78 12.87 25.29
N MET A 200 1.90 12.57 24.01
CA MET A 200 2.44 11.29 23.52
C MET A 200 3.67 11.53 22.65
N THR A 201 4.74 10.77 22.90
CA THR A 201 5.96 10.80 22.08
C THR A 201 6.17 9.44 21.40
N VAL A 202 6.58 9.46 20.13
CA VAL A 202 6.95 8.24 19.39
C VAL A 202 8.47 8.09 19.35
N ASP A 203 9.00 7.19 20.17
CA ASP A 203 10.42 6.84 20.20
C ASP A 203 10.70 5.61 19.33
N ASN A 204 10.30 5.74 18.07
CA ASN A 204 10.50 4.71 17.05
C ASN A 204 10.79 5.40 15.71
N LEU A 205 12.07 5.50 15.36
CA LEU A 205 12.52 6.23 14.17
C LEU A 205 11.85 5.73 12.89
N LYS A 206 11.60 4.42 12.78
CA LYS A 206 10.93 3.83 11.63
C LYS A 206 9.49 4.30 11.50
N LEU A 207 8.72 4.25 12.60
CA LEU A 207 7.35 4.76 12.61
C LEU A 207 7.31 6.26 12.33
N SER A 208 8.20 7.03 12.95
CA SER A 208 8.30 8.48 12.72
C SER A 208 8.63 8.81 11.27
N ASN A 209 9.59 8.12 10.65
CA ASN A 209 9.95 8.34 9.24
C ASN A 209 8.80 7.95 8.29
N PHE A 210 8.14 6.83 8.57
CA PHE A 210 6.98 6.40 7.79
C PHE A 210 5.83 7.42 7.84
N LEU A 211 5.51 7.94 9.03
CA LEU A 211 4.43 8.93 9.15
C LEU A 211 4.80 10.27 8.48
N LYS A 212 6.07 10.69 8.57
CA LYS A 212 6.55 11.88 7.86
C LYS A 212 6.51 11.73 6.33
N SER A 213 6.79 10.54 5.80
CA SER A 213 6.78 10.32 4.34
C SER A 213 5.39 10.38 3.70
N LEU A 214 4.35 10.25 4.52
CA LEU A 214 2.96 10.37 4.13
C LEU A 214 2.42 11.81 4.16
N VAL A 215 3.27 12.81 4.49
CA VAL A 215 2.88 14.24 4.61
C VAL A 215 1.67 14.41 5.54
N ILE A 216 1.68 13.66 6.64
CA ILE A 216 0.61 13.64 7.62
C ILE A 216 0.67 14.94 8.44
N ASP A 217 -0.24 15.87 8.20
CA ASP A 217 -0.35 17.14 8.96
C ASP A 217 -1.63 17.23 9.80
N ASN A 218 -2.65 16.42 9.47
CA ASN A 218 -4.00 16.54 10.02
C ASN A 218 -4.56 15.23 10.62
N VAL A 219 -3.76 14.46 11.37
CA VAL A 219 -4.33 13.35 12.17
C VAL A 219 -5.31 13.95 13.16
N GLN A 220 -6.51 13.37 13.25
CA GLN A 220 -7.56 13.83 14.17
C GLN A 220 -7.83 12.83 15.29
N LYS A 221 -7.70 11.52 15.01
CA LYS A 221 -7.88 10.47 16.00
C LYS A 221 -6.80 9.41 15.85
N LEU A 222 -6.27 8.95 16.98
CA LEU A 222 -5.34 7.84 17.10
C LEU A 222 -6.01 6.76 17.96
N THR A 223 -6.06 5.53 17.47
CA THR A 223 -6.40 4.38 18.29
C THR A 223 -5.26 3.38 18.38
N ILE A 224 -5.13 2.76 19.55
CA ILE A 224 -4.21 1.65 19.76
C ILE A 224 -5.03 0.51 20.34
N GLU A 225 -4.99 -0.65 19.66
CA GLU A 225 -5.90 -1.76 19.89
C GLU A 225 -5.13 -3.03 20.22
N ASN A 226 -5.60 -3.74 21.24
CA ASN A 226 -5.19 -5.11 21.53
C ASN A 226 -6.40 -6.03 21.42
N ASN A 227 -6.26 -7.07 20.59
CA ASN A 227 -7.24 -8.13 20.48
C ASN A 227 -6.72 -9.35 21.25
N ASN A 228 -7.09 -9.44 22.53
CA ASN A 228 -6.98 -10.70 23.28
C ASN A 228 -8.27 -11.50 23.10
N SER A 229 -8.18 -12.83 23.23
CA SER A 229 -9.31 -13.77 23.01
C SER A 229 -10.54 -13.57 23.92
N LYS A 230 -10.50 -12.63 24.87
CA LYS A 230 -11.57 -12.37 25.86
C LYS A 230 -12.15 -10.95 25.82
N SER A 231 -11.46 -9.97 25.23
CA SER A 231 -11.92 -8.58 25.11
C SER A 231 -11.01 -7.78 24.18
N VAL A 232 -11.58 -6.82 23.45
CA VAL A 232 -10.81 -5.81 22.72
C VAL A 232 -10.53 -4.66 23.67
N GLU A 233 -9.26 -4.41 23.96
CA GLU A 233 -8.85 -3.17 24.63
C GLU A 233 -8.51 -2.14 23.56
N VAL A 234 -9.25 -1.03 23.56
CA VAL A 234 -9.00 0.13 22.70
C VAL A 234 -8.64 1.32 23.57
N LEU A 235 -7.50 1.93 23.29
CA LEU A 235 -7.21 3.30 23.71
C LEU A 235 -7.56 4.24 22.55
N GLU A 236 -8.42 5.22 22.83
CA GLU A 236 -8.81 6.24 21.89
C GLU A 236 -8.24 7.59 22.33
N PHE A 237 -7.63 8.28 21.38
CA PHE A 237 -7.06 9.60 21.54
C PHE A 237 -7.51 10.51 20.42
N TYR A 238 -7.85 11.75 20.74
CA TYR A 238 -8.08 12.82 19.76
C TYR A 238 -6.85 13.70 19.70
N VAL A 239 -6.42 14.10 18.50
CA VAL A 239 -5.18 14.84 18.29
C VAL A 239 -5.48 16.33 18.23
N GLU A 240 -4.96 17.09 19.19
CA GLU A 240 -5.08 18.56 19.22
C GLU A 240 -3.93 19.24 18.48
N LYS A 241 -2.71 18.72 18.65
CA LYS A 241 -1.52 19.21 17.95
C LYS A 241 -0.57 18.06 17.65
N MET A 242 0.11 18.14 16.52
CA MET A 242 1.18 17.23 16.12
C MET A 242 2.43 18.04 15.77
N ASP A 243 3.59 17.57 16.23
CA ASP A 243 4.90 18.13 15.92
C ASP A 243 5.76 17.06 15.24
N LEU A 244 6.18 17.31 14.00
CA LEU A 244 6.95 16.39 13.17
C LEU A 244 8.46 16.67 13.17
N ASP A 245 8.96 17.71 13.83
CA ASP A 245 10.30 18.23 13.53
C ASP A 245 11.42 17.31 14.02
N THR A 246 11.25 16.63 15.17
CA THR A 246 12.33 15.80 15.74
C THR A 246 11.89 14.45 16.33
N LYS A 247 10.80 14.39 17.12
CA LYS A 247 10.42 13.17 17.88
C LYS A 247 9.01 12.65 17.64
N LEU A 248 8.28 13.19 16.66
CA LEU A 248 6.86 12.90 16.43
C LEU A 248 6.08 12.93 17.75
N GLU A 249 5.66 14.13 18.13
CA GLU A 249 4.92 14.35 19.37
C GLU A 249 3.46 14.69 19.06
N PHE A 250 2.55 14.13 19.86
CA PHE A 250 1.13 14.43 19.81
C PHE A 250 0.70 15.05 21.13
N LYS A 251 -0.07 16.13 21.06
CA LYS A 251 -0.92 16.60 22.14
C LYS A 251 -2.30 16.00 21.93
N LEU A 252 -2.72 15.18 22.86
CA LEU A 252 -3.88 14.30 22.73
C LEU A 252 -4.93 14.60 23.79
N ILE A 253 -6.16 14.18 23.51
CA ILE A 253 -7.28 14.20 24.43
C ILE A 253 -7.81 12.77 24.59
N SER A 254 -7.94 12.26 25.82
CA SER A 254 -8.42 10.88 26.09
C SER A 254 -9.64 10.83 27.02
N LYS A 255 -10.51 9.83 26.79
CA LYS A 255 -11.65 9.49 27.67
C LYS A 255 -11.25 8.74 28.94
N LYS A 256 -10.09 8.07 28.92
CA LYS A 256 -9.56 7.38 30.11
C LYS A 256 -8.73 8.36 30.91
N ASP A 257 -8.79 8.26 32.24
CA ASP A 257 -7.84 8.92 33.12
C ASP A 257 -6.47 8.29 32.93
N LEU A 258 -5.70 8.88 32.02
CA LEU A 258 -4.31 8.55 31.75
C LEU A 258 -3.45 9.67 32.31
N LYS A 259 -2.20 9.34 32.65
CA LYS A 259 -1.24 10.36 33.07
C LYS A 259 -0.92 11.31 31.91
N THR A 260 -0.33 12.45 32.26
CA THR A 260 -0.05 13.54 31.32
C THR A 260 0.96 13.20 30.23
N SER A 261 1.68 12.06 30.32
CA SER A 261 2.68 11.66 29.32
C SER A 261 2.68 10.16 28.99
N LEU A 262 2.70 9.84 27.71
CA LEU A 262 2.80 8.49 27.15
C LEU A 262 3.96 8.38 26.16
N LYS A 263 4.53 7.18 26.01
CA LYS A 263 5.61 6.91 25.06
C LYS A 263 5.39 5.61 24.29
N ILE A 264 5.37 5.68 22.97
CA ILE A 264 5.35 4.50 22.08
C ILE A 264 6.80 4.09 21.76
N VAL A 265 7.09 2.80 21.88
CA VAL A 265 8.38 2.18 21.50
C VAL A 265 8.19 1.02 20.52
#